data_AF-A0A1C7GSA9-F1
#
_entry.id   AF-A0A1C7GSA9-F1
#
_cell.length_a   1.000
_cell.length_b   1.000
_cell.length_c   1.000
_cell.angle_alpha   90.00
_cell.angle_beta   90.00
_cell.angle_gamma   90.00
#
_symmetry.space_group_name_H-M   'P 1'
#
loop_
_entity.id
_entity.type
_entity.pdbx_description
1 polymer ?
#
loop_
_entity_poly.entity_id
_entity_poly.type
_entity_poly.pdbx_seq_one_letter_code
_entity_poly.pdbx_strand_id
1 'polypeptide(L)' 'MSALKFYGCYLSWLGASEPVPLQSLFDFPFTNRDIYEEDKVVNRLFYLVPDLSGTVPRCFFFFEENVFSKDKVGDLLLQT' A
#
# COMPACT_ATOMS: atom_id res chain seq x y z
N MET A 1 5.42 9.55 -5.92
CA MET A 1 6.50 8.70 -6.50
C MET A 1 5.91 8.03 -7.73
N SER A 2 6.62 7.93 -8.86
CA SER A 2 6.07 7.22 -10.03
C SER A 2 5.98 5.72 -9.78
N ALA A 3 5.03 5.03 -10.42
CA ALA A 3 4.86 3.58 -10.31
C ALA A 3 6.16 2.81 -10.67
N LEU A 4 6.89 3.27 -11.69
CA LEU A 4 8.17 2.67 -12.09
C LEU A 4 9.26 2.84 -11.01
N LYS A 5 9.34 4.02 -10.37
CA LYS A 5 10.30 4.24 -9.29
C LYS A 5 9.97 3.38 -8.06
N PHE A 6 8.68 3.27 -7.74
CA PHE A 6 8.18 2.38 -6.69
C PHE A 6 8.56 0.91 -6.96
N TYR A 7 8.31 0.43 -8.18
CA TYR A 7 8.67 -0.92 -8.57
C TYR A 7 10.18 -1.15 -8.54
N GLY A 8 10.98 -0.15 -8.89
CA GLY A 8 12.43 -0.19 -8.71
C GLY A 8 12.86 -0.38 -7.24
N CYS A 9 12.17 0.24 -6.29
CA CYS A 9 12.41 0.01 -4.86
C CYS A 9 12.07 -1.43 -4.45
N TYR A 10 10.95 -1.97 -4.94
CA TYR A 10 10.58 -3.38 -4.72
C TYR A 10 11.65 -4.33 -5.25
N LEU A 11 12.08 -4.18 -6.51
CA LEU A 11 13.12 -5.02 -7.11
C LEU A 11 14.45 -4.92 -6.36
N SER A 12 14.84 -3.71 -5.94
CA SER A 12 16.05 -3.52 -5.15
C SER A 12 15.98 -4.19 -3.77
N TRP A 13 14.81 -4.23 -3.14
CA TRP A 13 14.59 -4.94 -1.88
C TRP A 13 14.56 -6.46 -2.07
N LEU A 14 13.93 -6.91 -3.16
CA LEU A 14 13.75 -8.32 -3.50
C LEU A 14 15.10 -8.99 -3.80
N GLY A 15 16.00 -8.31 -4.49
CA GLY A 15 17.31 -8.87 -4.84
C GLY A 15 17.17 -9.95 -5.92
N ALA A 16 17.55 -11.19 -5.59
CA ALA A 16 17.61 -12.30 -6.54
C ALA A 16 16.36 -13.19 -6.59
N SER A 17 15.35 -12.93 -5.74
CA SER A 17 14.11 -13.70 -5.72
C SER A 17 13.22 -13.35 -6.93
N GLU A 18 12.29 -14.23 -7.29
CA GLU A 18 11.39 -14.03 -8.42
C GLU A 18 10.45 -12.83 -8.18
N PRO A 19 10.43 -11.82 -9.08
CA PRO A 19 9.59 -10.65 -8.91
C PRO A 19 8.12 -10.93 -9.23
N VAL A 20 7.22 -10.34 -8.44
CA VAL A 20 5.82 -10.23 -8.86
C VAL A 20 5.64 -9.04 -9.79
N PRO A 21 4.72 -9.09 -10.76
CA PRO A 21 4.40 -7.96 -11.61
C PRO A 21 3.97 -6.72 -10.78
N LEU A 22 4.30 -5.52 -11.27
CA LEU A 22 4.02 -4.24 -10.59
C LEU A 22 2.56 -4.11 -10.12
N GLN A 23 1.63 -4.55 -10.96
CA GLN A 23 0.19 -4.45 -10.74
C GLN A 23 -0.23 -5.38 -9.61
N SER A 24 0.40 -6.56 -9.54
CA SER A 24 0.14 -7.57 -8.51
C SER A 24 0.72 -7.21 -7.14
N LEU A 25 1.56 -6.17 -7.02
CA LEU A 25 1.97 -5.68 -5.70
C LEU A 25 0.77 -5.22 -4.86
N PHE A 26 -0.30 -4.75 -5.51
CA PHE A 26 -1.53 -4.28 -4.87
C PHE A 26 -2.52 -5.42 -4.55
N ASP A 27 -2.22 -6.67 -4.94
CA ASP A 27 -3.05 -7.84 -4.62
C ASP A 27 -2.79 -8.37 -3.19
N PHE A 28 -1.92 -7.71 -2.42
CA PHE A 28 -1.54 -8.09 -1.06
C PHE A 28 -2.01 -7.08 0.01
N PRO A 29 -3.30 -6.73 0.09
CA PRO A 29 -3.79 -5.84 1.14
C PRO A 29 -3.65 -6.51 2.50
N PHE A 30 -3.18 -5.76 3.50
CA PHE A 30 -3.01 -6.26 4.86
C PHE A 30 -4.00 -5.63 5.83
N THR A 31 -4.00 -4.30 5.94
CA THR A 31 -4.92 -3.57 6.82
C THR A 31 -5.09 -2.15 6.30
N ASN A 32 -6.26 -1.57 6.52
CA ASN A 32 -6.43 -0.13 6.49
C ASN A 32 -6.35 0.42 7.92
N ARG A 33 -5.96 1.69 8.07
CA ARG A 33 -6.06 2.43 9.34
C ARG A 33 -6.35 3.90 9.10
N ASP A 34 -7.35 4.40 9.80
CA ASP A 34 -7.62 5.83 9.87
C ASP A 34 -6.62 6.46 10.84
N ILE A 35 -5.67 7.21 10.28
CA ILE A 35 -4.61 7.87 11.03
C ILE A 35 -5.01 9.28 11.46
N TYR A 36 -6.08 9.81 10.88
CA TYR A 36 -6.71 11.07 11.23
C TYR A 36 -8.20 11.00 10.87
N GLU A 37 -9.06 11.42 11.79
CA GLU A 37 -10.50 11.48 11.55
C GLU A 37 -11.14 12.63 12.32
N GLU A 38 -11.38 13.74 11.63
CA GLU A 38 -12.17 14.87 12.14
C GLU A 38 -13.08 15.39 11.02
N ASP A 39 -12.68 16.46 10.33
CA ASP A 39 -13.34 17.08 9.18
C ASP A 39 -13.15 16.27 7.87
N LYS A 40 -12.08 15.48 7.82
CA LYS A 40 -11.77 14.50 6.79
C LYS A 40 -11.23 13.22 7.42
N VAL A 41 -11.18 12.15 6.64
CA VAL A 41 -10.50 10.90 7.02
C VAL A 41 -9.21 10.80 6.22
N VAL A 42 -8.09 10.60 6.90
CA VAL A 42 -6.84 10.16 6.26
C VAL A 42 -6.63 8.70 6.62
N ASN A 43 -6.77 7.83 5.64
CA ASN A 43 -6.63 6.39 5.77
C ASN A 43 -5.32 5.94 5.11
N ARG A 44 -4.62 5.00 5.73
CA ARG A 44 -3.52 4.28 5.10
C ARG A 44 -3.92 2.84 4.87
N LEU A 45 -3.95 2.44 3.60
CA LEU A 45 -4.11 1.04 3.19
C LEU A 45 -2.72 0.43 3.02
N PHE A 46 -2.36 -0.45 3.94
CA PHE A 46 -1.07 -1.12 3.97
C PHE A 46 -1.10 -2.41 3.13
N TYR A 47 -0.01 -2.64 2.42
CA TYR A 47 0.23 -3.81 1.59
C TYR A 47 1.49 -4.55 2.07
N LEU A 48 1.45 -5.88 2.05
CA LEU A 48 2.57 -6.73 2.46
C LEU A 48 2.85 -7.81 1.41
N VAL A 49 3.84 -7.57 0.55
CA VAL A 49 4.22 -8.52 -0.50
C VAL A 49 5.23 -9.52 0.08
N PRO A 50 4.88 -10.81 0.21
CA PRO A 50 5.75 -11.79 0.84
C PRO A 50 6.85 -12.26 -0.11
N ASP A 51 8.04 -12.49 0.43
CA ASP A 51 9.09 -13.28 -0.19
C ASP A 51 9.41 -14.47 0.74
N LEU A 52 9.08 -15.67 0.24
CA LEU A 52 9.23 -16.95 0.94
C LEU A 52 10.34 -17.81 0.32
N SER A 53 11.13 -17.26 -0.60
CA SER A 53 12.20 -18.02 -1.28
C SER A 53 13.40 -18.34 -0.38
N GLY A 54 13.56 -17.58 0.72
CA GLY A 54 14.63 -17.77 1.70
C GLY A 54 14.22 -18.66 2.89
N THR A 55 15.14 -18.83 3.85
CA THR A 55 14.89 -19.60 5.08
C THR A 55 14.03 -18.85 6.11
N VAL A 56 13.97 -17.52 6.01
CA VAL A 56 13.18 -16.65 6.88
C VAL A 56 12.21 -15.85 6.02
N PRO A 57 10.89 -15.96 6.26
CA PRO A 57 9.90 -15.13 5.58
C PRO A 57 10.18 -13.65 5.80
N ARG A 58 10.10 -12.87 4.72
CA ARG A 58 10.21 -11.41 4.76
C ARG A 58 9.14 -10.78 3.88
N CYS A 59 8.76 -9.54 4.17
CA CYS A 59 7.76 -8.83 3.38
C CYS A 59 8.26 -7.45 2.96
N PHE A 60 7.95 -7.06 1.73
CA PHE A 60 8.02 -5.68 1.29
C PHE A 60 6.75 -4.99 1.72
N PHE A 61 6.88 -3.93 2.52
CA PHE A 61 5.74 -3.19 3.03
C PHE A 61 5.65 -1.81 2.37
N PHE A 62 4.45 -1.41 1.99
CA PHE A 62 4.14 -0.07 1.52
C PHE A 62 2.69 0.27 1.85
N PHE A 63 2.28 1.52 1.62
CA PHE A 63 0.89 1.92 1.80
C PHE A 63 0.44 2.94 0.76
N GLU A 64 -0.85 2.91 0.46
CA GLU A 64 -1.56 4.01 -0.20
C GLU A 64 -2.20 4.90 0.86
N GLU A 65 -2.03 6.22 0.73
CA GLU A 65 -2.71 7.19 1.56
C GLU A 65 -3.95 7.68 0.83
N ASN A 66 -5.11 7.36 1.39
CA ASN A 66 -6.41 7.77 0.89
C ASN A 66 -6.95 8.90 1.76
N VAL A 67 -7.35 10.00 1.14
CA VAL A 67 -7.98 11.13 1.83
C VAL A 67 -9.45 11.16 1.44
N PHE A 68 -10.34 11.15 2.42
CA PHE A 68 -11.78 11.24 2.21
C PHE A 68 -12.33 12.52 2.81
N SER A 69 -13.07 13.30 2.02
CA SER A 69 -13.94 14.35 2.57
C SER A 69 -15.22 13.74 3.12
N LYS A 70 -15.73 14.32 4.22
CA LYS A 70 -17.07 14.01 4.75
C LYS A 70 -18.09 14.92 4.09
N ASP A 71 -19.20 14.35 3.63
CA ASP A 71 -20.33 15.16 3.19
C ASP A 71 -21.21 15.60 4.37
N LYS A 72 -22.36 16.25 4.09
CA LYS A 72 -23.26 16.77 5.14
C LYS A 72 -23.95 15.68 5.97
N VAL A 73 -24.01 14.44 5.47
CA VAL A 73 -24.60 13.30 6.17
C VAL A 73 -23.52 12.38 6.77
N GLY A 74 -22.25 12.68 6.52
CA GLY A 74 -21.10 11.94 7.04
C GLY A 74 -20.54 10.90 6.09
N ASP A 75 -21.02 10.83 4.85
CA ASP A 75 -20.50 9.90 3.85
C ASP A 75 -19.09 10.31 3.39
N LEU A 76 -18.27 9.30 3.12
CA LEU A 76 -16.88 9.47 2.72
C LEU A 76 -16.75 9.50 1.21
N LEU A 77 -16.20 10.60 0.69
CA LEU A 77 -15.86 10.77 -0.72
C LEU A 77 -14.35 10.80 -0.89
N LEU A 78 -13.81 9.85 -1.65
CA LEU A 78 -12.37 9.79 -1.94
C LEU A 78 -11.96 11.03 -2.72
N GLN A 79 -10.92 11.71 -2.23
CA GLN A 79 -10.28 12.82 -2.94
C GLN A 79 -9.28 12.27 -3.94
N THR A 80 -9.47 12.59 -5.22
CA THR A 80 -8.54 12.28 -6.33
C THR A 80 -7.46 13.32 -6.47
#